data_AF-A0A7S2FA02-F1
#
_entry.id   AF-A0A7S2FA02-F1
#
_cell.length_a   1.000
_cell.length_b   1.000
_cell.length_c   1.000
_cell.angle_alpha   90.00
_cell.angle_beta   90.00
_cell.angle_gamma   90.00
#
_symmetry.space_group_name_H-M   'P 1'
#
loop_
_entity.id
_entity.type
_entity.pdbx_description
1 polymer ?
#
loop_
_entity_poly.entity_id
_entity_poly.type
_entity_poly.pdbx_seq_one_letter_code
_entity_poly.pdbx_strand_id
1 'polypeptide(L)'
;NAALYESGPTPVCLRSHYGINTKASGDYGRVAVVQFAGSFFKPTDLDMFQQRYHTPSQTVDETIGYIGNHAGTEATLDIEWVMAIAQNVKSVVIQIPATAATPFLDWSIAALNDNNTAEVHSVSWGTPEYEYDDEVGV
;
A
#
# COMPACT_ATOMS: atom_id res chain seq x y z
N ASN A 1 -28.26 -9.91 -0.41
CA ASN A 1 -27.47 -8.71 -0.76
C ASN A 1 -26.48 -9.02 -1.89
N ALA A 2 -26.96 -9.64 -2.99
CA ALA A 2 -26.12 -10.20 -4.06
C ALA A 2 -25.58 -9.15 -5.05
N ALA A 3 -26.20 -7.96 -5.08
CA ALA A 3 -25.84 -6.88 -5.99
C ALA A 3 -24.47 -6.21 -5.73
N LEU A 4 -23.77 -6.55 -4.63
CA LEU A 4 -22.45 -5.99 -4.31
C LEU A 4 -21.28 -6.73 -4.99
N TYR A 5 -21.53 -7.89 -5.62
CA TYR A 5 -20.48 -8.79 -6.13
C TYR A 5 -20.51 -9.03 -7.66
N GLU A 6 -21.50 -8.50 -8.39
CA GLU A 6 -21.69 -8.81 -9.82
C GLU A 6 -20.61 -8.22 -10.75
N SER A 7 -19.70 -7.38 -10.24
CA SER A 7 -18.64 -6.69 -11.00
C SER A 7 -17.25 -6.74 -10.34
N GLY A 8 -17.03 -7.67 -9.41
CA GLY A 8 -15.79 -7.79 -8.62
C GLY A 8 -15.88 -7.14 -7.23
N PRO A 9 -14.89 -7.34 -6.35
CA PRO A 9 -14.89 -6.73 -5.03
C PRO A 9 -14.85 -5.21 -5.15
N THR A 10 -15.62 -4.54 -4.30
CA THR A 10 -15.57 -3.08 -4.13
C THR A 10 -15.16 -2.73 -2.69
N PRO A 11 -14.65 -1.51 -2.43
CA PRO A 11 -14.35 -1.07 -1.07
C PRO A 11 -15.53 -1.22 -0.10
N VAL A 12 -16.73 -0.84 -0.53
CA VAL A 12 -17.96 -0.98 0.28
C VAL A 12 -18.25 -2.44 0.58
N CYS A 13 -18.06 -3.32 -0.40
CA CYS A 13 -18.26 -4.76 -0.23
C CYS A 13 -17.29 -5.35 0.80
N LEU A 14 -15.99 -5.07 0.68
CA LEU A 14 -14.98 -5.58 1.63
C LEU A 14 -15.20 -5.04 3.03
N ARG A 15 -15.44 -3.73 3.17
CA ARG A 15 -15.71 -3.11 4.47
C ARG A 15 -16.95 -3.71 5.14
N SER A 16 -18.02 -3.92 4.38
CA SER A 16 -19.24 -4.58 4.87
C SER A 16 -18.97 -6.02 5.30
N HIS A 17 -18.23 -6.79 4.47
CA HIS A 17 -17.89 -8.18 4.75
C HIS A 17 -17.08 -8.34 6.05
N TYR A 18 -16.13 -7.43 6.29
CA TYR A 18 -15.27 -7.45 7.48
C TYR A 18 -15.79 -6.60 8.66
N GLY A 19 -17.01 -6.07 8.58
CA GLY A 19 -17.61 -5.29 9.67
C GLY A 19 -16.96 -3.93 9.95
N ILE A 20 -16.28 -3.34 8.96
CA ILE A 20 -15.57 -2.05 9.07
C ILE A 20 -16.56 -0.91 8.81
N ASN A 21 -17.28 -0.53 9.85
CA ASN A 21 -18.41 0.42 9.75
C ASN A 21 -18.05 1.89 10.01
N THR A 22 -16.81 2.16 10.44
CA THR A 22 -16.36 3.51 10.80
C THR A 22 -15.10 3.91 10.04
N LYS A 23 -14.92 5.23 9.89
CA LYS A 23 -13.66 5.83 9.45
C LYS A 23 -12.81 6.11 10.68
N ALA A 24 -11.49 6.18 10.52
CA ALA A 24 -10.63 6.62 11.61
C ALA A 24 -10.95 8.08 12.00
N SER A 25 -10.84 8.39 13.29
CA SER A 25 -11.16 9.71 13.85
C SER A 25 -10.13 10.16 14.91
N GLY A 26 -9.02 10.73 14.46
CA GLY A 26 -7.89 11.10 15.32
C GLY A 26 -6.56 10.71 14.67
N ASP A 27 -5.46 10.88 15.40
CA ASP A 27 -4.12 10.47 14.95
C ASP A 27 -3.81 9.07 15.52
N TYR A 28 -4.20 8.03 14.79
CA TYR A 28 -4.12 6.63 15.23
C TYR A 28 -3.03 5.82 14.53
N GLY A 29 -1.99 6.50 14.05
CA GLY A 29 -0.87 5.89 13.33
C GLY A 29 -1.00 5.98 11.81
N ARG A 30 -0.06 5.32 11.14
CA ARG A 30 0.17 5.32 9.70
C ARG A 30 0.15 3.90 9.15
N VAL A 31 -0.31 3.77 7.91
CA VAL A 31 -0.18 2.54 7.14
C VAL A 31 0.73 2.81 5.94
N ALA A 32 1.83 2.07 5.86
CA ALA A 32 2.73 2.09 4.73
C ALA A 32 2.40 1.00 3.72
N VAL A 33 2.49 1.33 2.43
CA VAL A 33 2.61 0.34 1.34
C VAL A 33 4.05 0.32 0.84
N VAL A 34 4.63 -0.86 0.66
CA VAL A 34 6.03 -1.02 0.30
C VAL A 34 6.15 -1.60 -1.11
N GLN A 35 6.94 -0.93 -1.96
CA GLN A 35 7.09 -1.26 -3.37
C GLN A 35 8.56 -1.48 -3.73
N PHE A 36 8.83 -2.48 -4.58
CA PHE A 36 10.19 -2.84 -5.00
C PHE A 36 10.41 -2.80 -6.52
N ALA A 37 9.36 -2.59 -7.33
CA ALA A 37 9.43 -2.66 -8.80
C ALA A 37 9.87 -1.37 -9.51
N GLY A 38 10.12 -0.29 -8.77
CA GLY A 38 10.41 1.03 -9.37
C GLY A 38 9.22 1.66 -10.12
N SER A 39 8.03 1.10 -9.97
CA SER A 39 6.77 1.67 -10.48
C SER A 39 6.01 2.39 -9.37
N PHE A 40 5.31 3.46 -9.71
CA PHE A 40 4.65 4.36 -8.77
C PHE A 40 3.12 4.35 -8.94
N PHE A 41 2.37 4.92 -8.00
CA PHE A 41 0.94 5.20 -8.21
C PHE A 41 0.78 6.60 -8.81
N LYS A 42 -0.29 6.89 -9.54
CA LYS A 42 -0.59 8.29 -9.91
C LYS A 42 -1.63 8.86 -8.95
N PRO A 43 -1.42 10.06 -8.39
CA PRO A 43 -2.45 10.74 -7.61
C PRO A 43 -3.78 10.88 -8.37
N THR A 44 -3.73 11.09 -9.69
CA THR A 44 -4.93 11.15 -10.53
C THR A 44 -5.69 9.82 -10.60
N ASP A 45 -4.99 8.69 -10.56
CA ASP A 45 -5.62 7.37 -10.59
C ASP A 45 -6.31 7.11 -9.25
N LEU A 46 -5.63 7.45 -8.14
CA LEU A 46 -6.21 7.42 -6.79
C LEU A 46 -7.47 8.30 -6.68
N ASP A 47 -7.43 9.53 -7.20
CA ASP A 47 -8.59 10.42 -7.22
C ASP A 47 -9.77 9.81 -8.00
N MET A 48 -9.49 9.22 -9.17
CA MET A 48 -10.52 8.53 -9.97
C MET A 48 -11.09 7.33 -9.25
N PHE A 49 -10.25 6.53 -8.58
CA PHE A 49 -10.67 5.40 -7.76
C PHE A 49 -11.59 5.85 -6.62
N GLN A 50 -11.19 6.89 -5.89
CA GLN A 50 -11.95 7.41 -4.76
C GLN A 50 -13.32 7.95 -5.20
N GLN A 51 -13.37 8.65 -6.32
CA GLN A 51 -14.61 9.11 -6.95
C GLN A 51 -15.49 7.92 -7.38
N ARG A 52 -14.90 6.94 -8.07
CA ARG A 52 -15.61 5.76 -8.59
C ARG A 52 -16.27 4.94 -7.49
N TYR A 53 -15.61 4.76 -6.36
CA TYR A 53 -16.09 3.92 -5.26
C TYR A 53 -16.64 4.71 -4.07
N HIS A 54 -16.81 6.03 -4.22
CA HIS A 54 -17.35 6.92 -3.20
C HIS A 54 -16.64 6.79 -1.84
N THR A 55 -15.32 6.56 -1.86
CA THR A 55 -14.49 6.62 -0.65
C THR A 55 -14.12 8.07 -0.35
N PRO A 56 -13.64 8.40 0.86
CA PRO A 56 -13.14 9.75 1.15
C PRO A 56 -12.11 10.20 0.11
N SER A 57 -12.15 11.49 -0.23
CA SER A 57 -11.08 12.13 -0.97
C SER A 57 -9.93 12.40 -0.01
N GLN A 58 -8.80 11.75 -0.23
CA GLN A 58 -7.61 11.82 0.63
C GLN A 58 -6.37 11.55 -0.23
N THR A 59 -5.31 12.31 0.01
CA THR A 59 -4.02 12.12 -0.65
C THR A 59 -3.11 11.25 0.19
N VAL A 60 -2.06 10.71 -0.43
CA VAL A 60 -0.96 10.08 0.33
C VAL A 60 -0.25 11.14 1.17
N ASP A 61 -0.04 10.86 2.46
CA ASP A 61 0.58 11.81 3.40
C ASP A 61 2.08 11.93 3.17
N GLU A 62 2.73 10.81 2.84
CA GLU A 62 4.19 10.77 2.70
C GLU A 62 4.63 9.76 1.63
N THR A 63 5.67 10.11 0.89
CA THR A 63 6.35 9.20 -0.04
C THR A 63 7.84 9.17 0.30
N ILE A 64 8.36 7.98 0.59
CA ILE A 64 9.75 7.73 0.97
C ILE A 64 10.44 6.97 -0.16
N GLY A 65 11.63 7.41 -0.55
CA GLY A 65 12.44 6.75 -1.59
C GLY A 65 12.27 7.35 -2.99
N TYR A 66 12.57 6.56 -4.02
CA TYR A 66 12.60 7.03 -5.40
C TYR A 66 11.19 7.13 -6.00
N ILE A 67 10.84 8.31 -6.53
CA ILE A 67 9.59 8.54 -7.25
C ILE A 67 9.85 8.32 -8.74
N GLY A 68 9.43 7.15 -9.24
CA GLY A 68 9.38 6.88 -10.67
C GLY A 68 8.23 7.65 -11.35
N ASN A 69 8.31 7.82 -12.67
CA ASN A 69 7.29 8.51 -13.48
C ASN A 69 6.29 7.56 -14.17
N HIS A 70 6.39 6.25 -13.92
CA HIS A 70 5.55 5.23 -14.55
C HIS A 70 4.55 4.66 -13.54
N ALA A 71 3.26 4.70 -13.89
CA ALA A 71 2.22 4.06 -13.09
C ALA A 71 2.35 2.53 -13.16
N GLY A 72 2.47 1.86 -12.02
CA GLY A 72 2.48 0.40 -11.93
C GLY A 72 1.15 -0.13 -11.42
N THR A 73 0.70 -1.26 -11.96
CA THR A 73 -0.54 -1.91 -11.50
C THR A 73 -0.50 -2.23 -10.02
N GLU A 74 0.60 -2.82 -9.53
CA GLU A 74 0.74 -3.18 -8.11
C GLU A 74 0.79 -1.95 -7.19
N ALA A 75 1.63 -0.96 -7.54
CA ALA A 75 1.76 0.26 -6.76
C ALA A 75 0.44 1.05 -6.67
N THR A 76 -0.34 1.09 -7.75
CA THR A 76 -1.68 1.68 -7.77
C THR A 76 -2.67 0.85 -6.95
N LEU A 77 -2.69 -0.47 -7.13
CA LEU A 77 -3.57 -1.39 -6.41
C LEU A 77 -3.39 -1.25 -4.89
N ASP A 78 -2.17 -1.38 -4.41
CA ASP A 78 -1.87 -1.39 -2.98
C ASP A 78 -2.35 -0.11 -2.29
N ILE A 79 -2.02 1.06 -2.85
CA ILE A 79 -2.38 2.33 -2.21
C ILE A 79 -3.88 2.63 -2.30
N GLU A 80 -4.52 2.34 -3.44
CA GLU A 80 -5.96 2.53 -3.61
C GLU A 80 -6.73 1.70 -2.58
N TRP A 81 -6.40 0.42 -2.45
CA TRP A 81 -7.12 -0.48 -1.56
C TRP A 81 -6.80 -0.25 -0.08
N VAL A 82 -5.55 0.04 0.28
CA VAL A 82 -5.22 0.41 1.66
C VAL A 82 -6.00 1.65 2.08
N MET A 83 -6.02 2.71 1.27
CA MET A 83 -6.75 3.94 1.61
C MET A 83 -8.28 3.76 1.55
N ALA A 84 -8.78 2.84 0.73
CA ALA A 84 -10.20 2.50 0.66
C ALA A 84 -10.71 1.78 1.92
N ILE A 85 -9.88 0.93 2.52
CA ILE A 85 -10.19 0.16 3.74
C ILE A 85 -9.85 0.99 4.98
N ALA A 86 -8.64 1.50 5.10
CA ALA A 86 -8.14 2.33 6.20
C ALA A 86 -8.49 3.82 5.98
N GLN A 87 -9.78 4.11 5.83
CA GLN A 87 -10.26 5.47 5.56
C GLN A 87 -9.89 6.45 6.67
N ASN A 88 -9.32 7.60 6.28
CA ASN A 88 -8.82 8.66 7.16
C ASN A 88 -7.63 8.26 8.05
N VAL A 89 -6.92 7.18 7.70
CA VAL A 89 -5.63 6.85 8.31
C VAL A 89 -4.53 7.43 7.43
N LYS A 90 -3.49 7.99 8.06
CA LYS A 90 -2.36 8.55 7.32
C LYS A 90 -1.68 7.46 6.50
N SER A 91 -1.48 7.68 5.20
CA SER A 91 -0.88 6.69 4.31
C SER A 91 0.52 7.09 3.87
N VAL A 92 1.41 6.10 3.85
CA VAL A 92 2.81 6.26 3.44
C VAL A 92 3.09 5.34 2.27
N VAL A 93 3.78 5.83 1.25
CA VAL A 93 4.29 4.99 0.15
C VAL A 93 5.80 4.89 0.29
N ILE A 94 6.31 3.68 0.49
CA ILE A 94 7.74 3.39 0.59
C ILE A 94 8.21 2.74 -0.70
N GLN A 95 9.15 3.36 -1.38
CA GLN A 95 9.71 2.90 -2.65
C GLN A 95 11.17 2.49 -2.46
N ILE A 96 11.43 1.21 -2.66
CA ILE A 96 12.77 0.66 -2.70
C ILE A 96 13.21 0.58 -4.17
N PRO A 97 14.42 1.06 -4.51
CA PRO A 97 14.91 0.97 -5.88
C PRO A 97 14.93 -0.47 -6.38
N ALA A 98 14.41 -0.70 -7.59
CA ALA A 98 14.45 -2.01 -8.24
C ALA A 98 15.89 -2.51 -8.53
N THR A 99 16.88 -1.62 -8.43
CA THR A 99 18.31 -1.93 -8.57
C THR A 99 18.97 -2.34 -7.26
N ALA A 100 18.25 -2.31 -6.14
CA ALA A 100 18.79 -2.78 -4.87
C ALA A 100 19.10 -4.28 -4.95
N ALA A 101 20.22 -4.69 -4.38
CA ALA A 101 20.64 -6.10 -4.38
C ALA A 101 19.78 -6.94 -3.43
N THR A 102 19.41 -6.36 -2.28
CA THR A 102 18.62 -7.02 -1.23
C THR A 102 17.42 -6.16 -0.84
N PRO A 103 16.50 -5.86 -1.77
CA PRO A 103 15.47 -4.83 -1.60
C PRO A 103 14.59 -5.04 -0.35
N PHE A 104 14.23 -6.30 -0.07
CA PHE A 104 13.45 -6.67 1.11
C PHE A 104 14.19 -6.44 2.43
N LEU A 105 15.48 -6.80 2.47
CA LEU A 105 16.33 -6.63 3.64
C LEU A 105 16.59 -5.15 3.89
N ASP A 106 16.88 -4.39 2.84
CA ASP A 106 17.15 -2.95 2.89
C ASP A 106 15.94 -2.21 3.47
N TRP A 107 14.73 -2.53 3.01
CA TRP A 107 13.49 -2.01 3.60
C TRP A 107 13.35 -2.38 5.08
N SER A 108 13.54 -3.66 5.42
CA SER A 108 13.35 -4.15 6.78
C SER A 108 14.30 -3.46 7.77
N ILE A 109 15.58 -3.33 7.40
CA ILE A 109 16.59 -2.62 8.19
C ILE A 109 16.23 -1.14 8.31
N ALA A 110 15.79 -0.49 7.22
CA ALA A 110 15.40 0.92 7.26
C ALA A 110 14.19 1.15 8.18
N ALA A 111 13.16 0.31 8.10
CA ALA A 111 11.98 0.39 8.96
C ALA A 111 12.34 0.17 10.45
N LEU A 112 13.20 -0.81 10.76
CA LEU A 112 13.63 -1.09 12.13
C LEU A 112 14.49 0.02 12.76
N ASN A 113 15.16 0.84 11.93
CA ASN A 113 15.99 1.95 12.39
C ASN A 113 15.27 3.29 12.43
N ASP A 114 14.02 3.37 11.95
CA ASP A 114 13.23 4.59 11.90
C ASP A 114 12.18 4.62 13.02
N ASN A 115 12.45 5.40 14.06
CA ASN A 115 11.50 5.62 15.16
C ASN A 115 10.22 6.36 14.73
N ASN A 116 10.21 6.93 13.52
CA ASN A 116 9.07 7.54 12.88
C ASN A 116 8.62 6.71 11.66
N THR A 117 8.74 5.38 11.71
CA THR A 117 8.14 4.51 10.68
C THR A 117 6.63 4.32 10.89
N ALA A 118 5.95 3.75 9.89
CA ALA A 118 4.53 3.45 9.99
C ALA A 118 4.26 2.27 10.93
N GLU A 119 3.14 2.27 11.64
CA GLU A 119 2.80 1.21 12.59
C GLU A 119 2.36 -0.08 11.87
N VAL A 120 1.85 0.04 10.64
CA VAL A 120 1.44 -1.08 9.80
C VAL A 120 2.14 -0.96 8.46
N HIS A 121 2.75 -2.05 7.99
CA HIS A 121 3.35 -2.15 6.67
C HIS A 121 2.63 -3.24 5.86
N SER A 122 2.06 -2.87 4.73
CA SER A 122 1.50 -3.80 3.74
C SER A 122 2.56 -4.08 2.69
N VAL A 123 2.87 -5.36 2.50
CA VAL A 123 3.89 -5.83 1.57
C VAL A 123 3.33 -6.95 0.70
N SER A 124 3.12 -6.65 -0.57
CA SER A 124 2.53 -7.55 -1.57
C SER A 124 3.59 -8.15 -2.50
N TRP A 125 4.76 -8.46 -1.95
CA TRP A 125 5.90 -8.98 -2.69
C TRP A 125 6.47 -10.21 -2.00
N GLY A 126 7.05 -11.11 -2.79
CA GLY A 126 7.67 -12.32 -2.26
C GLY A 126 8.34 -13.13 -3.35
N THR A 127 9.23 -14.01 -2.91
CA THR A 127 9.90 -15.04 -3.71
C THR A 127 9.79 -16.37 -2.95
N PRO A 128 9.91 -17.55 -3.59
CA PRO A 128 10.02 -18.81 -2.86
C PRO A 128 11.18 -18.76 -1.86
N GLU A 129 10.96 -19.28 -0.65
CA GLU A 129 11.92 -19.21 0.46
C GLU A 129 13.31 -19.73 0.08
N TYR A 130 13.38 -20.85 -0.65
CA TYR A 130 14.65 -21.45 -1.07
C TYR A 130 15.45 -20.58 -2.06
N GLU A 131 14.79 -19.72 -2.86
CA GLU A 131 15.48 -18.81 -3.78
C GLU A 131 16.10 -17.64 -3.01
N TYR A 132 15.44 -17.22 -1.92
CA TYR A 132 15.96 -16.17 -1.06
C TYR A 132 17.20 -16.64 -0.28
N ASP A 133 17.18 -17.86 0.25
CA ASP A 133 18.33 -18.46 0.95
C ASP A 133 19.57 -18.50 0.04
N ASP A 134 19.38 -18.88 -1.22
CA ASP A 134 20.44 -18.87 -2.25
C ASP A 134 20.92 -17.44 -2.59
N GLU A 135 20.05 -16.43 -2.60
CA GLU A 135 20.36 -15.03 -2.89
C GLU A 135 21.10 -14.31 -1.75
N VAL A 136 20.73 -14.56 -0.49
CA VAL A 136 21.33 -13.90 0.68
C VAL A 136 22.38 -14.75 1.41
N GLY A 137 22.58 -16.00 0.99
CA GLY A 137 23.65 -16.88 1.47
C GLY A 137 23.45 -17.38 2.90
N VAL A 138 22.21 -17.72 3.27
CA VAL A 138 21.86 -18.31 4.58
C VAL A 138 21.54 -19.80 4.47
#